data_AF-A0A7Z9TWU6-F1
#
_entry.id   AF-A0A7Z9TWU6-F1
#
_cell.length_a   1.000
_cell.length_b   1.000
_cell.length_c   1.000
_cell.angle_alpha   90.00
_cell.angle_beta   90.00
_cell.angle_gamma   90.00
#
_symmetry.space_group_name_H-M   'P 1'
#
loop_
_entity.id
_entity.type
_entity.pdbx_description
1 polymer ?
#
loop_
_entity_poly.entity_id
_entity_poly.type
_entity_poly.pdbx_seq_one_letter_code
_entity_poly.pdbx_strand_id
1 'polypeptide(L)'
;MRFVLPLLFLCFTTAVSYAQWPGQVPPNKVPVYLPDDYDLKVPSPLVIFLHGWAPISPVWYDILVPIQDDANNHGYIFAKPSGSADLLGDYYWNATDACCDIFNSNPEHVSYLLALVNSIKENYNVDPQRIHLIGQSN
;
A
#
# COMPACT_ATOMS: atom_id res chain seq x y z
N MET A 1 -39.99 36.13 -33.35
CA MET A 1 -39.18 34.95 -32.95
C MET A 1 -37.89 35.45 -32.31
N ARG A 2 -37.72 35.27 -31.00
CA ARG A 2 -36.47 35.61 -30.29
C ARG A 2 -35.60 34.35 -30.24
N PHE A 3 -34.43 34.39 -30.88
CA PHE A 3 -33.41 33.35 -30.75
C PHE A 3 -32.61 33.62 -29.47
N VAL A 4 -32.60 32.65 -28.55
CA VAL A 4 -31.74 32.67 -27.36
C VAL A 4 -30.57 31.73 -27.66
N LEU A 5 -29.36 32.28 -27.74
CA LEU A 5 -28.13 31.52 -27.92
C LEU A 5 -27.68 31.01 -26.53
N PRO A 6 -27.47 29.70 -26.30
CA PRO A 6 -27.03 29.23 -25.00
C PRO A 6 -25.53 29.50 -24.87
N LEU A 7 -25.16 30.27 -23.85
CA LEU A 7 -23.78 30.48 -23.45
C LEU A 7 -23.27 29.16 -22.82
N LEU A 8 -22.41 28.43 -23.53
CA LEU A 8 -21.80 27.20 -23.03
C LEU A 8 -20.73 27.59 -21.99
N PHE A 9 -21.05 27.46 -20.70
CA PHE A 9 -20.07 27.60 -19.63
C PHE A 9 -19.15 26.38 -19.61
N LEU A 10 -17.92 26.55 -20.07
CA LEU A 10 -16.88 25.53 -19.92
C LEU A 10 -16.41 25.54 -18.46
N CYS A 11 -16.92 24.61 -17.66
CA CYS A 11 -16.50 24.44 -16.28
C CYS A 11 -15.16 23.68 -16.26
N PHE A 12 -14.04 24.39 -16.10
CA PHE A 12 -12.76 23.76 -15.78
C PHE A 12 -12.80 23.30 -14.33
N THR A 13 -13.08 22.01 -14.12
CA THR A 13 -12.89 21.39 -12.81
C THR A 13 -11.39 21.23 -12.58
N THR A 14 -10.82 22.06 -11.71
CA THR A 14 -9.52 21.76 -11.13
C THR A 14 -9.73 20.55 -10.22
N ALA A 15 -9.26 19.39 -10.65
CA ALA A 15 -9.20 18.22 -9.79
C ALA A 15 -8.21 18.53 -8.67
N VAL A 16 -8.72 18.90 -7.50
CA VAL A 16 -7.95 18.83 -6.27
C VAL A 16 -7.60 17.35 -6.10
N SER A 17 -6.34 17.00 -6.33
CA SER A 17 -5.85 15.64 -6.11
C SER A 17 -5.81 15.43 -4.59
N TYR A 18 -6.87 14.83 -4.05
CA TYR A 18 -6.86 14.33 -2.69
C TYR A 18 -5.79 13.24 -2.57
N ALA A 19 -5.21 13.11 -1.36
CA ALA A 19 -4.48 11.89 -1.04
C ALA A 19 -5.44 10.72 -1.26
N GLN A 20 -5.14 9.86 -2.24
CA GLN A 20 -5.96 8.69 -2.56
C GLN A 20 -6.02 7.69 -1.39
N TRP A 21 -5.10 7.85 -0.42
CA TRP A 21 -4.86 6.96 0.72
C TRP A 21 -4.73 7.79 2.00
N PRO A 22 -5.83 8.41 2.49
CA PRO A 22 -5.76 9.25 3.67
C PRO A 22 -5.24 8.45 4.88
N GLY A 23 -4.25 9.00 5.58
CA GLY A 23 -3.65 8.33 6.74
C GLY A 23 -2.67 7.20 6.40
N GLN A 24 -2.38 6.93 5.12
CA GLN A 24 -1.39 5.94 4.71
C GLN A 24 -0.20 6.58 3.97
N VAL A 25 0.96 5.93 4.07
CA VAL A 25 2.12 6.29 3.24
C VAL A 25 1.78 6.02 1.77
N PRO A 26 1.96 7.00 0.86
CA PRO A 26 1.70 6.78 -0.57
C PRO A 26 2.46 5.56 -1.10
N PRO A 27 1.88 4.76 -2.02
CA PRO A 27 2.51 3.53 -2.52
C PRO A 27 3.96 3.71 -3.02
N ASN A 28 4.24 4.78 -3.75
CA ASN A 28 5.56 5.11 -4.26
C ASN A 28 6.54 5.69 -3.22
N LYS A 29 6.12 5.79 -1.96
CA LYS A 29 6.91 6.24 -0.82
C LYS A 29 7.11 5.14 0.22
N VAL A 30 6.49 3.97 0.04
CA VAL A 30 6.72 2.81 0.92
C VAL A 30 8.17 2.36 0.75
N PRO A 31 8.94 2.18 1.84
CA PRO A 31 10.28 1.63 1.77
C PRO A 31 10.26 0.23 1.14
N VAL A 32 11.16 0.04 0.17
CA VAL A 32 11.40 -1.25 -0.49
C VAL A 32 12.81 -1.69 -0.16
N TYR A 33 12.93 -2.90 0.33
CA TYR A 33 14.19 -3.53 0.71
C TYR A 33 14.57 -4.53 -0.38
N LEU A 34 15.84 -4.50 -0.78
CA LEU A 34 16.41 -5.37 -1.79
C LEU A 34 17.43 -6.29 -1.12
N PRO A 35 17.56 -7.54 -1.59
CA PRO A 35 18.69 -8.38 -1.20
C PRO A 35 20.01 -7.76 -1.68
N ASP A 36 21.09 -8.01 -0.95
CA ASP A 36 22.43 -7.43 -1.26
C ASP A 36 22.94 -7.82 -2.66
N ASP A 37 22.50 -8.95 -3.19
CA ASP A 37 22.84 -9.49 -4.51
C ASP A 37 21.79 -9.23 -5.59
N TYR A 38 20.85 -8.31 -5.35
CA TYR A 38 19.80 -7.96 -6.30
C TYR A 38 20.35 -7.58 -7.69
N ASP A 39 19.92 -8.33 -8.71
CA ASP A 39 20.24 -8.07 -10.12
C ASP A 39 18.99 -7.60 -10.88
N LEU A 40 19.06 -6.39 -11.44
CA LEU A 40 18.01 -5.81 -12.29
C LEU A 40 17.65 -6.69 -13.51
N LYS A 41 18.49 -7.64 -13.90
CA LYS A 41 18.25 -8.56 -15.03
C LYS A 41 17.56 -9.86 -14.61
N VAL A 42 17.51 -10.17 -13.32
CA VAL A 42 16.93 -11.42 -12.81
C VAL A 42 15.60 -11.10 -12.10
N PRO A 43 14.46 -11.59 -12.61
CA PRO A 43 13.18 -11.41 -11.93
C PRO A 43 13.23 -11.98 -10.52
N SER A 44 12.93 -11.16 -9.52
CA SER A 44 12.98 -11.50 -8.09
C SER A 44 11.57 -11.70 -7.52
N PRO A 45 11.35 -12.61 -6.56
CA PRO A 45 10.10 -12.66 -5.81
C PRO A 45 9.86 -11.33 -5.08
N LEU A 46 8.59 -10.99 -4.86
CA LEU A 46 8.16 -9.91 -4.00
C LEU A 46 7.37 -10.48 -2.82
N VAL A 47 7.78 -10.13 -1.61
CA VAL A 47 7.05 -10.40 -0.37
C VAL A 47 6.59 -9.08 0.23
N ILE A 48 5.30 -8.97 0.53
CA ILE A 48 4.71 -7.83 1.26
C ILE A 48 4.20 -8.35 2.60
N PHE A 49 4.70 -7.77 3.69
CA PHE A 49 4.20 -8.10 5.03
C PHE A 49 3.12 -7.11 5.48
N LEU A 50 1.99 -7.66 5.92
CA LEU A 50 0.86 -6.96 6.50
C LEU A 50 0.88 -7.15 8.01
N HIS A 51 1.02 -6.05 8.75
CA HIS A 51 0.95 -6.06 10.20
C HIS A 51 -0.46 -6.41 10.68
N GLY A 52 -0.60 -7.02 11.85
CA GLY A 52 -1.89 -7.12 12.52
C GLY A 52 -2.35 -5.80 13.12
N TRP A 53 -3.58 -5.76 13.63
CA TRP A 53 -4.09 -4.60 14.34
C TRP A 53 -3.09 -4.16 15.41
N ALA A 54 -2.79 -2.87 15.43
CA ALA A 54 -1.77 -2.32 16.32
C ALA A 54 -2.27 -1.00 16.94
N PRO A 55 -2.26 -0.86 18.27
CA PRO A 55 -2.74 0.34 18.95
C PRO A 55 -1.81 1.56 18.83
N ILE A 56 -0.70 1.38 18.12
CA ILE A 56 0.35 2.36 17.83
C ILE A 56 0.96 1.99 16.48
N SER A 57 1.83 2.87 15.97
CA SER A 57 2.53 2.64 14.70
C SER A 57 3.13 1.22 14.59
N PRO A 58 2.92 0.49 13.49
CA PRO A 58 3.40 -0.89 13.31
C PRO A 58 4.92 -0.97 13.04
N VAL A 59 5.66 0.11 13.28
CA VAL A 59 7.14 0.14 13.20
C VAL A 59 7.78 -0.92 14.10
N TRP A 60 7.15 -1.35 15.20
CA TRP A 60 7.68 -2.42 16.06
C TRP A 60 7.88 -3.76 15.33
N TYR A 61 7.16 -3.99 14.22
CA TYR A 61 7.39 -5.16 13.38
C TYR A 61 8.77 -5.14 12.69
N ASP A 62 9.50 -4.01 12.68
CA ASP A 62 10.89 -3.97 12.18
C ASP A 62 11.82 -4.78 13.10
N ILE A 63 11.47 -4.86 14.38
CA ILE A 63 12.23 -5.61 15.40
C ILE A 63 11.70 -7.04 15.52
N LEU A 64 10.36 -7.19 15.57
CA LEU A 64 9.73 -8.48 15.85
C LEU A 64 9.76 -9.44 14.65
N VAL A 65 9.91 -8.91 13.45
CA VAL A 65 9.87 -9.68 12.22
C VAL A 65 11.06 -9.24 11.35
N PRO A 66 12.26 -9.82 11.57
CA PRO A 66 13.48 -9.47 10.84
C PRO A 66 13.47 -10.07 9.43
N ILE A 67 12.37 -9.85 8.68
CA ILE A 67 12.21 -10.31 7.30
C ILE A 67 13.31 -9.72 6.40
N GLN A 68 13.92 -8.59 6.75
CA GLN A 68 15.00 -8.04 5.92
C GLN A 68 16.22 -8.99 5.83
N ASP A 69 16.66 -9.57 6.93
CA ASP A 69 17.75 -10.54 6.91
C ASP A 69 17.34 -11.82 6.17
N ASP A 70 16.08 -12.25 6.33
CA ASP A 70 15.53 -13.39 5.60
C ASP A 70 15.44 -13.12 4.10
N ALA A 71 15.06 -11.90 3.70
CA ALA A 71 14.99 -11.42 2.33
C ALA A 71 16.37 -11.42 1.67
N ASN A 72 17.39 -10.94 2.38
CA ASN A 72 18.78 -11.01 1.95
C ASN A 72 19.24 -12.47 1.75
N ASN A 73 18.91 -13.36 2.70
CA ASN A 73 19.35 -14.76 2.63
C ASN A 73 18.65 -15.59 1.54
N HIS A 74 17.42 -15.22 1.17
CA HIS A 74 16.61 -15.99 0.22
C HIS A 74 16.35 -15.27 -1.11
N GLY A 75 16.92 -14.07 -1.30
CA GLY A 75 16.93 -13.36 -2.58
C GLY A 75 15.56 -12.86 -3.02
N TYR A 76 14.79 -12.24 -2.13
CA TYR A 76 13.49 -11.64 -2.47
C TYR A 76 13.40 -10.15 -2.13
N ILE A 77 12.64 -9.41 -2.93
CA ILE A 77 12.30 -8.01 -2.67
C ILE A 77 11.26 -7.99 -1.54
N PHE A 78 11.39 -7.06 -0.61
CA PHE A 78 10.49 -6.95 0.54
C PHE A 78 9.93 -5.54 0.71
N ALA A 79 8.65 -5.44 1.09
CA ALA A 79 8.02 -4.19 1.51
C ALA A 79 7.09 -4.42 2.70
N LYS A 80 6.98 -3.40 3.56
CA LYS A 80 6.16 -3.45 4.77
C LYS A 80 5.30 -2.20 4.94
N PRO A 81 4.21 -2.09 4.17
CA PRO A 81 3.32 -0.96 4.32
C PRO A 81 2.60 -0.97 5.67
N SER A 82 2.08 0.20 6.05
CA SER A 82 1.11 0.33 7.14
C SER A 82 -0.30 0.48 6.58
N GLY A 83 -1.26 -0.16 7.22
CA GLY A 83 -2.68 0.11 7.05
C GLY A 83 -3.04 1.52 7.52
N SER A 84 -4.31 1.89 7.36
CA SER A 84 -4.81 3.18 7.82
C SER A 84 -4.89 3.25 9.34
N ALA A 85 -4.68 4.44 9.90
CA ALA A 85 -5.00 4.72 11.30
C ALA A 85 -6.48 5.09 11.42
N ASP A 86 -7.16 4.58 12.45
CA ASP A 86 -8.52 4.98 12.81
C ASP A 86 -8.57 6.29 13.62
N LEU A 87 -9.75 6.65 14.13
CA LEU A 87 -9.93 7.87 14.93
C LEU A 87 -9.25 7.83 16.30
N LEU A 88 -8.85 6.65 16.79
CA LEU A 88 -8.09 6.45 18.02
C LEU A 88 -6.58 6.41 17.77
N GLY A 89 -6.17 6.33 16.49
CA GLY A 89 -4.78 6.18 16.09
C GLY A 89 -4.33 4.71 15.96
N ASP A 90 -5.27 3.77 15.99
CA ASP A 90 -4.98 2.35 15.84
C ASP A 90 -4.83 2.00 14.36
N TYR A 91 -3.79 1.26 14.02
CA TYR A 91 -3.49 0.85 12.64
C TYR A 91 -4.13 -0.49 12.32
N TYR A 92 -4.82 -0.57 11.20
CA TYR A 92 -5.57 -1.76 10.81
C TYR A 92 -5.68 -1.93 9.29
N TRP A 93 -6.11 -3.13 8.88
CA TRP A 93 -6.56 -3.40 7.52
C TRP A 93 -8.07 -3.58 7.48
N ASN A 94 -8.74 -2.90 6.54
CA ASN A 94 -10.10 -3.26 6.10
C ASN A 94 -10.09 -4.65 5.46
N ALA A 95 -10.32 -5.65 6.30
CA ALA A 95 -10.26 -7.06 5.97
C ALA A 95 -11.68 -7.63 5.80
N THR A 96 -12.10 -8.52 6.70
CA THR A 96 -13.45 -9.10 6.73
C THR A 96 -14.30 -8.44 7.83
N ASP A 97 -15.55 -8.88 7.95
CA ASP A 97 -16.46 -8.51 9.04
C ASP A 97 -16.00 -8.98 10.44
N ALA A 98 -14.93 -9.76 10.51
CA ALA A 98 -14.40 -10.28 11.77
C ALA A 98 -13.76 -9.19 12.64
N CYS A 99 -13.09 -8.19 12.05
CA CYS A 99 -12.42 -7.16 12.83
C CYS A 99 -12.00 -5.91 12.05
N CYS A 100 -11.93 -4.84 12.85
CA CYS A 100 -10.87 -3.84 12.94
C CYS A 100 -11.15 -2.49 12.28
N ASP A 101 -12.08 -2.43 11.34
CA ASP A 101 -12.72 -1.16 10.96
C ASP A 101 -13.85 -0.81 11.94
N ILE A 102 -13.49 -0.53 13.20
CA ILE A 102 -14.45 -0.29 14.30
C ILE A 102 -15.37 0.93 14.02
N PHE A 103 -14.89 1.85 13.18
CA PHE A 103 -15.59 3.08 12.83
C PHE A 103 -16.36 2.99 11.49
N ASN A 104 -16.38 1.82 10.84
CA ASN A 104 -17.03 1.60 9.52
C ASN A 104 -16.60 2.64 8.47
N SER A 105 -15.32 2.99 8.46
CA SER A 105 -14.75 3.96 7.53
C SER A 105 -14.49 3.37 6.13
N ASN A 106 -14.48 2.05 6.02
CA ASN A 106 -14.34 1.26 4.79
C ASN A 106 -13.21 1.75 3.85
N PRO A 107 -11.94 1.81 4.31
CA PRO A 107 -10.85 2.24 3.45
C PRO A 107 -10.51 1.18 2.39
N GLU A 108 -10.13 1.63 1.19
CA GLU A 108 -9.94 0.79 0.00
C GLU A 108 -8.58 0.05 -0.03
N HIS A 109 -8.20 -0.66 1.04
CA HIS A 109 -6.85 -1.23 1.16
C HIS A 109 -6.47 -2.27 0.10
N VAL A 110 -7.42 -2.97 -0.52
CA VAL A 110 -7.12 -3.86 -1.66
C VAL A 110 -6.53 -3.05 -2.82
N SER A 111 -7.16 -1.93 -3.15
CA SER A 111 -6.67 -1.03 -4.18
C SER A 111 -5.29 -0.45 -3.79
N TYR A 112 -5.02 -0.27 -2.49
CA TYR A 112 -3.73 0.26 -1.99
C TYR A 112 -2.61 -0.71 -2.30
N LEU A 113 -2.83 -1.97 -1.94
CA LEU A 113 -1.87 -3.04 -2.10
C LEU A 113 -1.60 -3.31 -3.58
N LEU A 114 -2.63 -3.21 -4.44
CA LEU A 114 -2.44 -3.28 -5.89
C LEU A 114 -1.60 -2.11 -6.43
N ALA A 115 -1.87 -0.88 -5.96
CA ALA A 115 -1.09 0.29 -6.34
C ALA A 115 0.37 0.20 -5.85
N LEU A 116 0.59 -0.35 -4.66
CA LEU A 116 1.92 -0.63 -4.13
C LEU A 116 2.67 -1.65 -4.98
N VAL A 117 2.05 -2.79 -5.29
CA VAL A 117 2.66 -3.80 -6.17
C VAL A 117 3.04 -3.19 -7.52
N ASN A 118 2.15 -2.39 -8.13
CA ASN A 118 2.45 -1.72 -9.38
C ASN A 118 3.62 -0.74 -9.25
N SER A 119 3.63 0.08 -8.20
CA SER A 119 4.72 1.02 -7.95
C SER A 119 6.07 0.31 -7.74
N ILE A 120 6.10 -0.83 -7.07
CA ILE A 120 7.31 -1.63 -6.90
C ILE A 120 7.76 -2.19 -8.26
N LYS A 121 6.85 -2.77 -9.05
CA LYS A 121 7.14 -3.31 -10.39
C LYS A 121 7.65 -2.26 -11.39
N GLU A 122 7.25 -1.01 -11.23
CA GLU A 122 7.74 0.10 -12.06
C GLU A 122 9.21 0.43 -11.78
N ASN A 123 9.70 0.12 -10.58
CA ASN A 123 11.06 0.49 -10.14
C ASN A 123 12.01 -0.71 -10.03
N TYR A 124 11.49 -1.94 -9.95
CA TYR A 124 12.26 -3.16 -9.70
C TYR A 124 11.81 -4.32 -10.61
N ASN A 125 12.73 -5.24 -10.92
CA ASN A 125 12.46 -6.44 -11.72
C ASN A 125 11.80 -7.53 -10.86
N VAL A 126 10.52 -7.33 -10.58
CA VAL A 126 9.69 -8.30 -9.86
C VAL A 126 9.19 -9.37 -10.82
N ASP A 127 9.29 -10.63 -10.42
CA ASP A 127 8.62 -11.73 -11.08
C ASP A 127 7.10 -11.68 -10.83
N PRO A 128 6.26 -11.42 -11.84
CA PRO A 128 4.82 -11.29 -11.66
C PRO A 128 4.13 -12.59 -11.21
N GLN A 129 4.81 -13.74 -11.29
CA GLN A 129 4.28 -15.04 -10.83
C GLN A 129 4.68 -15.35 -9.37
N ARG A 130 5.54 -14.54 -8.75
CA ARG A 130 6.04 -14.74 -7.38
C ARG A 130 5.83 -13.49 -6.52
N ILE A 131 4.57 -13.08 -6.40
CA ILE A 131 4.14 -11.98 -5.53
C ILE A 131 3.34 -12.58 -4.37
N HIS A 132 3.83 -12.40 -3.15
CA HIS A 132 3.29 -13.00 -1.95
C HIS A 132 2.95 -11.93 -0.93
N LEU A 133 1.75 -12.02 -0.36
CA LEU A 133 1.35 -11.24 0.80
C LEU A 133 1.31 -12.19 1.99
N ILE A 134 2.01 -11.82 3.06
CA ILE A 134 2.01 -12.52 4.34
C ILE A 134 1.56 -11.56 5.42
N GLY A 135 1.02 -12.05 6.52
CA GLY A 135 0.60 -11.15 7.60
C GLY A 135 0.26 -11.86 8.89
N GLN A 136 -0.02 -11.07 9.93
CA GLN A 136 -0.38 -11.56 11.25
C GLN A 136 -1.77 -11.05 11.66
N SER A 137 -2.72 -11.95 11.90
CA SER A 137 -4.04 -11.66 12.49
C SER A 137 -5.00 -10.80 11.63
N ASN A 138 -4.72 -9.51 11.39
CA ASN A 138 -5.61 -8.56 10.69
C ASN A 138 -5.08 -8.17 9.32
#